data_AF-A0A1B3X4P4-F1
#
_entry.id   AF-A0A1B3X4P4-F1
#
_cell.length_a   1.000
_cell.length_b   1.000
_cell.length_c   1.000
_cell.angle_alpha   90.00
_cell.angle_beta   90.00
_cell.angle_gamma   90.00
#
_symmetry.space_group_name_H-M   'P 1'
#
loop_
_entity.id
_entity.type
_entity.pdbx_description
1 polymer ?
#
loop_
_entity_poly.entity_id
_entity_poly.type
_entity_poly.pdbx_seq_one_letter_code
_entity_poly.pdbx_strand_id
1 'polypeptide(L)'
;MKNKKYISGVLAAALGLGIMAVSPAAEATPVYQPLECISGAANEYSFRMKEEDRVHEQNVRKIRFEFQRDGDQAKYDRAMQEEQKRHDQAVKRIKRDYRDRTPWKH
;
A
#
# COMPACT_ATOMS: atom_id res chain seq x y z
N MET A 1 29.96 -39.84 -19.76
CA MET A 1 28.64 -39.98 -19.10
C MET A 1 28.28 -38.67 -18.42
N LYS A 2 27.19 -38.01 -18.87
CA LYS A 2 26.18 -37.29 -18.07
C LYS A 2 25.28 -36.53 -19.05
N ASN A 3 24.06 -37.02 -19.13
CA ASN A 3 22.98 -36.57 -20.00
C ASN A 3 22.20 -35.45 -19.27
N LYS A 4 21.52 -34.57 -20.02
CA LYS A 4 20.07 -34.31 -19.83
C LYS A 4 19.52 -33.41 -20.92
N LYS A 5 18.59 -33.97 -21.69
CA LYS A 5 17.72 -33.31 -22.66
C LYS A 5 16.59 -32.64 -21.86
N TYR A 6 16.36 -31.35 -22.08
CA TYR A 6 15.21 -30.66 -21.49
C TYR A 6 14.04 -30.75 -22.46
N ILE A 7 13.00 -31.48 -22.04
CA ILE A 7 11.74 -31.65 -22.74
C ILE A 7 10.88 -30.43 -22.44
N SER A 8 10.63 -29.63 -23.47
CA SER A 8 9.65 -28.53 -23.48
C SER A 8 8.24 -29.13 -23.48
N GLY A 9 7.58 -29.10 -22.32
CA GLY A 9 6.16 -29.42 -22.20
C GLY A 9 5.31 -28.15 -22.26
N VAL A 10 4.60 -27.95 -23.37
CA VAL A 10 3.48 -27.00 -23.46
C VAL A 10 2.30 -27.61 -22.71
N LEU A 11 1.81 -26.94 -21.68
CA LEU A 11 0.53 -27.30 -21.06
C LEU A 11 -0.45 -26.15 -21.25
N ALA A 12 -1.34 -26.33 -22.21
CA ALA A 12 -2.55 -25.56 -22.36
C ALA A 12 -3.52 -25.93 -21.23
N ALA A 13 -4.04 -24.93 -20.53
CA ALA A 13 -5.21 -25.06 -19.68
C ALA A 13 -6.26 -24.06 -20.14
N ALA A 14 -7.03 -24.45 -21.16
CA ALA A 14 -8.32 -23.84 -21.44
C ALA A 14 -9.35 -24.53 -20.52
N LEU A 15 -9.85 -23.82 -19.51
CA LEU A 15 -11.03 -24.21 -18.75
C LEU A 15 -12.10 -23.15 -19.01
N GLY A 16 -13.26 -23.62 -19.48
CA GLY A 16 -14.37 -22.77 -19.89
C GLY A 16 -15.53 -22.70 -18.90
N LEU A 17 -16.54 -21.98 -19.37
CA LEU A 17 -17.98 -22.05 -19.10
C LEU A 17 -18.58 -21.50 -17.79
N GLY A 18 -19.57 -20.61 -18.00
CA GLY A 18 -20.69 -20.28 -17.11
C GLY A 18 -20.39 -19.12 -16.16
N ILE A 19 -21.23 -18.10 -15.96
CA ILE A 19 -22.70 -18.08 -15.93
C ILE A 19 -23.17 -16.65 -16.26
N MET A 20 -24.24 -16.53 -17.06
CA MET A 20 -24.97 -15.27 -17.24
C MET A 20 -25.92 -15.00 -16.06
N ALA A 21 -26.07 -13.72 -15.73
CA ALA A 21 -27.24 -13.06 -15.13
C ALA A 21 -27.78 -13.55 -13.77
N VAL A 22 -27.74 -12.67 -12.77
CA VAL A 22 -28.94 -12.04 -12.21
C VAL A 22 -28.53 -10.88 -11.29
N SER A 23 -29.07 -9.70 -11.60
CA SER A 23 -29.06 -8.52 -10.74
C SER A 23 -30.01 -8.72 -9.56
N PRO A 24 -29.68 -8.25 -8.35
CA PRO A 24 -30.68 -7.72 -7.43
C PRO A 24 -30.79 -6.21 -7.67
N ALA A 25 -31.97 -5.79 -8.10
CA ALA A 25 -32.41 -4.40 -8.07
C ALA A 25 -32.48 -3.89 -6.62
N ALA A 26 -32.24 -2.58 -6.45
CA ALA A 26 -32.71 -1.68 -5.39
C ALA A 26 -32.54 -2.18 -3.94
N GLU A 27 -31.83 -1.49 -3.04
CA GLU A 27 -32.15 -0.13 -2.62
C GLU A 27 -30.87 0.66 -2.31
N ALA A 28 -30.65 1.75 -3.04
CA ALA A 28 -29.60 2.72 -2.71
C ALA A 28 -30.08 3.59 -1.54
N THR A 29 -29.97 3.07 -0.32
CA THR A 29 -29.78 3.93 0.84
C THR A 29 -28.36 4.49 0.74
N PRO A 30 -28.14 5.82 0.71
CA PRO A 30 -26.81 6.36 0.91
C PRO A 30 -26.50 6.20 2.40
N VAL A 31 -26.23 4.96 2.82
CA VAL A 31 -25.42 4.76 4.00
C VAL A 31 -24.11 5.41 3.64
N TYR A 32 -23.85 6.57 4.23
CA TYR A 32 -22.50 7.08 4.43
C TYR A 32 -21.74 5.95 5.14
N GLN A 33 -21.28 4.95 4.38
CA GLN A 33 -20.28 4.04 4.85
C GLN A 33 -19.04 4.92 4.85
N PRO A 34 -18.52 5.31 6.04
CA PRO A 34 -17.21 5.91 6.05
C PRO A 34 -16.29 4.93 5.34
N LEU A 35 -15.35 5.46 4.57
CA LEU A 35 -14.33 4.76 3.77
C LEU A 35 -13.55 3.66 4.55
N GLU A 36 -13.82 3.51 5.85
CA GLU A 36 -13.45 2.45 6.79
C GLU A 36 -13.61 1.03 6.23
N CYS A 37 -14.71 0.68 5.55
CA CYS A 37 -14.96 -0.72 5.16
C CYS A 37 -14.23 -1.16 3.87
N ILE A 38 -13.92 -0.22 2.97
CA ILE A 38 -13.46 -0.54 1.60
C ILE A 38 -11.95 -0.85 1.55
N SER A 39 -11.17 -0.41 2.55
CA SER A 39 -9.70 -0.47 2.50
C SER A 39 -9.06 -1.69 3.21
N GLY A 40 -9.85 -2.55 3.85
CA GLY A 40 -9.34 -3.67 4.65
C GLY A 40 -8.59 -3.26 5.93
N ALA A 41 -8.61 -1.97 6.28
CA ALA A 41 -8.12 -1.47 7.57
C ALA A 41 -9.25 -1.50 8.59
N ALA A 42 -9.02 -2.11 9.76
CA ALA A 42 -10.03 -2.28 10.79
C ALA A 42 -10.45 -0.97 11.51
N ASN A 43 -9.75 0.16 11.28
CA ASN A 43 -10.08 1.50 11.77
C ASN A 43 -9.27 2.61 11.06
N GLU A 44 -9.73 3.87 11.15
CA GLU A 44 -9.11 5.09 10.61
C GLU A 44 -7.60 5.19 10.90
N TYR A 45 -7.19 4.85 12.12
CA TYR A 45 -5.78 4.92 12.53
C TYR A 45 -4.92 3.97 11.70
N SER A 46 -5.36 2.73 11.54
CA SER A 46 -4.65 1.70 10.77
C SER A 46 -4.58 2.07 9.29
N PHE A 47 -5.65 2.67 8.76
CA PHE A 47 -5.67 3.21 7.41
C PHE A 47 -4.64 4.32 7.23
N ARG A 48 -4.64 5.33 8.11
CA ARG A 48 -3.71 6.46 8.05
C ARG A 48 -2.25 6.03 8.21
N MET A 49 -1.97 5.06 9.08
CA MET A 49 -0.63 4.48 9.21
C MET A 49 -0.19 3.78 7.92
N LYS A 50 -1.04 2.91 7.37
CA LYS A 50 -0.73 2.18 6.13
C LYS A 50 -0.54 3.12 4.94
N GLU A 51 -1.33 4.18 4.86
CA GLU A 51 -1.18 5.16 3.77
C GLU A 51 0.11 5.98 3.92
N GLU A 52 0.48 6.36 5.14
CA GLU A 52 1.77 7.02 5.40
C GLU A 52 2.97 6.11 5.06
N ASP A 53 2.90 4.81 5.36
CA ASP A 53 3.92 3.84 4.97
C ASP A 53 4.05 3.75 3.43
N ARG A 54 2.92 3.75 2.71
CA ARG A 54 2.91 3.75 1.24
C ARG A 54 3.56 5.01 0.66
N VAL A 55 3.26 6.18 1.22
CA VAL A 55 3.87 7.45 0.82
C VAL A 55 5.38 7.41 1.06
N HIS A 56 5.81 6.93 2.24
CA HIS A 56 7.22 6.80 2.57
C HIS A 56 7.96 5.88 1.59
N GLU A 57 7.40 4.70 1.30
CA GLU A 57 7.98 3.78 0.32
C GLU A 57 8.10 4.41 -1.07
N GLN A 58 7.10 5.14 -1.53
CA GLN A 58 7.13 5.81 -2.83
C GLN A 58 8.23 6.86 -2.89
N ASN A 59 8.39 7.66 -1.84
CA ASN A 59 9.44 8.68 -1.77
C ASN A 59 10.84 8.03 -1.72
N VAL A 60 11.02 6.98 -0.92
CA VAL A 60 12.29 6.23 -0.89
C VAL A 60 12.62 5.64 -2.25
N ARG A 61 11.64 5.08 -2.96
CA ARG A 61 11.83 4.56 -4.33
C ARG A 61 12.25 5.67 -5.28
N LYS A 62 11.63 6.85 -5.19
CA LYS A 62 12.00 8.02 -6.00
C LYS A 62 13.45 8.45 -5.72
N ILE A 63 13.83 8.55 -4.45
CA ILE A 63 15.21 8.92 -4.04
C ILE A 63 16.23 7.92 -4.58
N ARG A 64 15.94 6.62 -4.48
CA ARG A 64 16.80 5.55 -5.03
C ARG A 64 16.92 5.65 -6.55
N PHE A 65 15.83 5.93 -7.25
CA PHE A 65 15.86 6.11 -8.70
C PHE A 65 16.70 7.32 -9.12
N GLU A 66 16.59 8.44 -8.40
CA GLU A 66 17.44 9.61 -8.64
C GLU A 66 18.92 9.30 -8.43
N PHE A 67 19.25 8.59 -7.35
CA PHE A 67 20.63 8.15 -7.08
C PHE A 67 21.16 7.18 -8.14
N GLN A 68 20.34 6.25 -8.64
CA GLN A 68 20.76 5.36 -9.74
C GLN A 68 21.07 6.13 -11.02
N ARG A 69 20.50 7.33 -11.19
CA ARG A 69 20.71 8.17 -12.37
C ARG A 69 21.95 9.06 -12.26
N ASP A 70 22.21 9.65 -11.09
CA ASP A 70 23.29 10.63 -10.89
C ASP A 70 24.50 10.10 -10.10
N GLY A 71 24.33 9.05 -9.29
CA GLY A 71 25.36 8.45 -8.45
C GLY A 71 25.84 9.34 -7.30
N ASP A 72 25.12 10.43 -6.99
CA ASP A 72 25.53 11.39 -5.95
C ASP A 72 25.13 10.90 -4.56
N GLN A 73 26.11 10.35 -3.85
CA GLN A 73 25.92 9.80 -2.50
C GLN A 73 25.48 10.87 -1.50
N ALA A 74 26.04 12.08 -1.55
CA ALA A 74 25.73 13.13 -0.58
C ALA A 74 24.28 13.63 -0.75
N LYS A 75 23.83 13.75 -2.00
CA LYS A 75 22.44 14.06 -2.32
C LYS A 75 21.49 12.95 -1.86
N TYR A 76 21.84 11.68 -2.11
CA TYR A 76 21.06 10.53 -1.66
C TYR A 76 20.92 10.49 -0.14
N ASP A 77 22.02 10.60 0.61
CA ASP A 77 22.01 10.53 2.07
C ASP A 77 21.18 11.65 2.67
N ARG A 78 21.31 12.87 2.14
CA ARG A 78 20.50 14.01 2.56
C ARG A 78 19.02 13.76 2.29
N ALA A 79 18.66 13.33 1.08
CA ALA A 79 17.26 13.11 0.72
C ALA A 79 16.63 11.97 1.55
N MET A 80 17.38 10.91 1.83
CA MET A 80 16.95 9.82 2.71
C MET A 80 16.69 10.30 4.14
N GLN A 81 17.58 11.14 4.70
CA GLN A 81 17.38 11.72 6.02
C GLN A 81 16.16 12.66 6.08
N GLU A 82 15.97 13.49 5.07
CA GLU A 82 14.83 14.39 4.97
C GLU A 82 13.51 13.61 4.88
N GLU A 83 13.47 12.54 4.08
CA GLU A 83 12.31 11.66 3.96
C GLU A 83 12.02 10.88 5.24
N GLN A 84 13.05 10.36 5.92
CA GLN A 84 12.88 9.70 7.21
C GLN A 84 12.31 10.67 8.26
N LYS A 85 12.84 11.90 8.30
CA LYS A 85 12.35 12.94 9.22
C LYS A 85 10.89 13.28 8.94
N ARG A 86 10.50 13.37 7.67
CA ARG A 86 9.09 13.61 7.26
C ARG A 86 8.19 12.47 7.73
N HIS A 87 8.57 11.23 7.45
CA HIS A 87 7.82 10.04 7.86
C HIS A 87 7.64 9.98 9.39
N ASP A 88 8.71 10.18 10.15
CA ASP A 88 8.66 10.19 11.61
C ASP A 88 7.71 11.28 12.15
N GLN A 89 7.72 12.47 11.53
CA GLN A 89 6.82 13.55 11.91
C GLN A 89 5.36 13.22 11.59
N ALA A 90 5.09 12.62 10.43
CA ALA A 90 3.76 12.20 10.03
C ALA A 90 3.21 11.12 10.97
N VAL A 91 3.99 10.08 11.26
CA VAL A 91 3.64 9.02 12.22
C VAL A 91 3.37 9.60 13.61
N LYS A 92 4.19 10.55 14.08
CA LYS A 92 3.96 11.23 15.37
C LYS A 92 2.63 11.98 15.39
N ARG A 93 2.25 12.65 14.29
CA ARG A 93 0.97 13.35 14.18
C ARG A 93 -0.20 12.37 14.20
N ILE A 94 -0.15 11.29 13.41
CA ILE A 94 -1.20 10.27 13.38
C ILE A 94 -1.40 9.63 14.75
N LYS A 95 -0.30 9.29 15.44
CA LYS A 95 -0.34 8.74 16.81
C LYS A 95 -0.90 9.73 17.83
N ARG A 96 -0.56 11.02 17.70
CA ARG A 96 -1.09 12.08 18.58
C ARG A 96 -2.59 12.25 18.36
N ASP A 97 -3.03 12.40 17.11
CA ASP A 97 -4.45 12.56 16.77
C ASP A 97 -5.29 11.41 17.34
N TYR A 98 -4.81 10.17 17.21
CA TYR A 98 -5.49 9.01 17.77
C TYR A 98 -5.59 9.07 19.30
N ARG A 99 -4.47 9.42 19.96
CA ARG A 99 -4.42 9.56 21.42
C ARG A 99 -5.35 10.66 21.92
N ASP A 100 -5.43 11.79 21.23
CA ASP A 100 -6.21 12.97 21.64
C ASP A 100 -7.70 12.79 21.34
N ARG A 101 -8.06 12.00 20.32
CA ARG A 101 -9.44 11.57 20.03
C ARG A 101 -9.95 10.44 20.95
N THR A 102 -9.08 9.86 21.80
CA THR A 102 -9.49 8.78 22.71
C THR A 102 -10.22 9.34 23.94
N PRO A 103 -11.51 9.03 24.17
CA PRO A 103 -12.36 9.74 25.14
C PRO A 103 -11.99 9.59 26.63
N TRP A 104 -11.28 8.52 27.01
CA TRP A 104 -11.02 8.15 28.41
C TRP A 104 -9.80 8.86 29.01
N LYS A 105 -9.46 10.04 28.48
CA LYS A 105 -8.42 10.94 28.99
C LYS A 105 -9.01 11.73 30.16
N HIS A 106 -8.99 11.17 31.37
CA HIS A 106 -9.16 11.90 32.62
C HIS A 106 -7.80 12.39 33.15
#